data_AF-A0ABD6CUD0-F1
#
_entry.id   AF-A0ABD6CUD0-F1
#
_cell.length_a   1.000
_cell.length_b   1.000
_cell.length_c   1.000
_cell.angle_alpha   90.00
_cell.angle_beta   90.00
_cell.angle_gamma   90.00
#
_symmetry.space_group_name_H-M   'P 1'
#
loop_
_entity.id
_entity.type
_entity.pdbx_description
1 polymer ?
#
loop_
_entity_poly.entity_id
_entity_poly.type
_entity_poly.pdbx_seq_one_letter_code
_entity_poly.pdbx_strand_id
1 'polypeptide(L)'
;MNVEIETRWHPSTKLNAIGAALDFTSVDPLPENVTRDQIEEYCYTLEQLYGAYVDEMTAETTLSRREAQTWVLRNLVYEGADRLSFEAIGLYIWAIGRSADGDPLSRTIVDGYHERAVEKVDAAEATVKRIEPPPYPDDRYAEPTMLWVDGEVAERLARRLGPEEGYNDALERLLDETVDAVPLETLLERLREAGATYVGVRTVNPGWDRELPLSVHGPESVAFEVEATAVRVDDTPYPFGIEHRPADAGTGSLLTLFAADDTDPAAGVERLQQALERVETTLPALVDRAREAGVTGLAVADDPVGTGAHLLAIGPTDADDPLEGVDRLVLDDRTLTVGAGTKLTAAEYADREGTTLLWTSPDADFDEPRELPDDPAARREQFPTAVLHTD
;
A
#
# COMPACT_ATOMS: atom_id res chain seq x y z
N MET A 1 6.20 -13.28 -53.96
CA MET A 1 4.97 -12.45 -53.99
C MET A 1 5.34 -11.03 -53.58
N ASN A 2 4.79 -10.00 -54.23
CA ASN A 2 5.02 -8.59 -53.86
C ASN A 2 3.96 -8.10 -52.88
N VAL A 3 4.36 -7.25 -51.93
CA VAL A 3 3.47 -6.58 -50.96
C VAL A 3 3.43 -5.08 -51.23
N GLU A 4 2.23 -4.51 -51.25
CA GLU A 4 2.04 -3.05 -51.35
C GLU A 4 2.17 -2.42 -49.95
N ILE A 5 3.12 -1.49 -49.80
CA ILE A 5 3.40 -0.80 -48.54
C ILE A 5 3.34 0.71 -48.80
N GLU A 6 2.38 1.40 -48.19
CA GLU A 6 2.31 2.86 -48.28
C GLU A 6 3.23 3.53 -47.26
N THR A 7 3.94 4.58 -47.69
CA THR A 7 4.89 5.31 -46.84
C THR A 7 4.24 5.87 -45.57
N ARG A 8 2.97 6.27 -45.63
CA ARG A 8 2.23 6.91 -44.52
C ARG A 8 1.63 5.92 -43.51
N TRP A 9 1.64 4.62 -43.80
CA TRP A 9 1.09 3.65 -42.86
C TRP A 9 1.89 3.61 -41.57
N HIS A 10 1.17 3.38 -40.47
CA HIS A 10 1.77 3.14 -39.17
C HIS A 10 2.70 1.89 -39.26
N PRO A 11 3.83 1.86 -38.54
CA PRO A 11 4.75 0.71 -38.55
C PRO A 11 4.07 -0.64 -38.28
N SER A 12 3.05 -0.68 -37.42
CA SER A 12 2.30 -1.91 -37.15
C SER A 12 1.49 -2.41 -38.35
N THR A 13 0.82 -1.51 -39.07
CA THR A 13 0.10 -1.83 -40.32
C THR A 13 1.05 -2.34 -41.40
N LYS A 14 2.24 -1.74 -41.52
CA LYS A 14 3.27 -2.19 -42.47
C LYS A 14 3.78 -3.60 -42.13
N LEU A 15 4.06 -3.87 -40.85
CA LEU A 15 4.50 -5.21 -40.41
C LEU A 15 3.40 -6.26 -40.55
N ASN A 16 2.13 -5.91 -40.33
CA ASN A 16 1.00 -6.80 -40.58
C ASN A 16 0.88 -7.19 -42.07
N ALA A 17 1.03 -6.21 -42.97
CA ALA A 17 1.01 -6.47 -44.41
C ALA A 17 2.15 -7.39 -44.87
N ILE A 18 3.35 -7.21 -44.32
CA ILE A 18 4.51 -8.07 -44.59
C ILE A 18 4.29 -9.46 -43.98
N GLY A 19 3.86 -9.52 -42.71
CA GLY A 19 3.60 -10.77 -41.99
C GLY A 19 2.56 -11.66 -42.67
N ALA A 20 1.50 -11.05 -43.23
CA ALA A 20 0.46 -11.76 -43.98
C ALA A 20 0.95 -12.37 -45.31
N ALA A 21 2.09 -11.91 -45.83
CA ALA A 21 2.64 -12.30 -47.10
C ALA A 21 3.87 -13.22 -47.01
N LEU A 22 4.24 -13.63 -45.79
CA LEU A 22 5.36 -14.54 -45.57
C LEU A 22 5.09 -15.92 -46.18
N ASP A 23 6.09 -16.46 -46.87
CA ASP A 23 6.06 -17.82 -47.40
C ASP A 23 7.03 -18.71 -46.61
N PHE A 24 6.51 -19.35 -45.57
CA PHE A 24 7.28 -20.26 -44.72
C PHE A 24 7.73 -21.56 -45.42
N THR A 25 7.32 -21.78 -46.68
CA THR A 25 7.79 -22.91 -47.49
C THR A 25 9.01 -22.56 -48.34
N SER A 26 9.36 -21.28 -48.42
CA SER A 26 10.51 -20.73 -49.14
C SER A 26 11.77 -20.72 -48.26
N VAL A 27 12.93 -20.77 -48.91
CA VAL A 27 14.26 -20.59 -48.26
C VAL A 27 14.44 -19.14 -47.78
N ASP A 28 13.87 -18.19 -48.52
CA ASP A 28 13.71 -16.80 -48.07
C ASP A 28 12.21 -16.53 -47.89
N PRO A 29 11.73 -16.44 -46.64
CA PRO A 29 10.31 -16.29 -46.37
C PRO A 29 9.78 -14.87 -46.64
N LEU A 30 10.66 -13.91 -46.92
CA LEU A 30 10.27 -12.52 -47.15
C LEU A 30 9.65 -12.31 -48.55
N PRO A 31 8.70 -11.35 -48.68
CA PRO A 31 8.24 -10.89 -49.98
C PRO A 31 9.39 -10.35 -50.84
N GLU A 32 9.32 -10.55 -52.16
CA GLU A 32 10.42 -10.24 -53.11
C GLU A 32 10.84 -8.77 -53.12
N ASN A 33 9.94 -7.86 -52.72
CA ASN A 33 10.17 -6.42 -52.70
C ASN A 33 10.42 -5.85 -51.29
N VAL A 34 10.62 -6.70 -50.28
CA VAL A 34 10.83 -6.31 -48.89
C VAL A 34 12.20 -6.78 -48.42
N THR A 35 12.97 -5.86 -47.86
CA THR A 35 14.30 -6.15 -47.31
C THR A 35 14.27 -6.21 -45.78
N ARG A 36 15.23 -6.92 -45.20
CA ARG A 36 15.42 -6.96 -43.75
C ARG A 36 15.63 -5.57 -43.14
N ASP A 37 16.42 -4.72 -43.79
CA ASP A 37 16.70 -3.36 -43.31
C ASP A 37 15.42 -2.51 -43.17
N GLN A 38 14.46 -2.68 -44.09
CA GLN A 38 13.17 -2.00 -44.02
C GLN A 38 12.31 -2.52 -42.86
N ILE A 39 12.39 -3.82 -42.57
CA ILE A 39 11.70 -4.43 -41.42
C ILE A 39 12.32 -3.91 -40.13
N GLU A 40 13.66 -3.87 -40.02
CA GLU A 40 14.38 -3.34 -38.88
C GLU A 40 14.02 -1.88 -38.58
N GLU A 41 13.88 -1.02 -39.61
CA GLU A 41 13.44 0.37 -39.45
C GLU A 41 12.05 0.48 -38.79
N TYR A 42 11.09 -0.34 -39.24
CA TYR A 42 9.76 -0.37 -38.64
C TYR A 42 9.78 -0.90 -37.21
N CYS A 43 10.61 -1.91 -36.95
CA CYS A 43 10.75 -2.51 -35.64
C CYS A 43 11.42 -1.54 -34.65
N TYR A 44 12.44 -0.78 -35.04
CA TYR A 44 13.04 0.24 -34.17
C TYR A 44 12.05 1.32 -33.74
N THR A 45 11.12 1.69 -34.62
CA THR A 45 10.06 2.65 -34.28
C THR A 45 9.12 2.06 -33.21
N LEU A 46 8.77 0.77 -33.33
CA LEU A 46 7.98 0.08 -32.31
C LEU A 46 8.76 -0.15 -31.01
N GLU A 47 10.06 -0.40 -31.08
CA GLU A 47 10.92 -0.56 -29.89
C GLU A 47 10.99 0.74 -29.08
N GLN A 48 11.04 1.90 -29.73
CA GLN A 48 10.98 3.19 -29.03
C GLN A 48 9.64 3.42 -28.31
N LEU A 49 8.54 2.88 -28.87
CA LEU A 49 7.20 3.06 -28.31
C LEU A 49 6.88 2.05 -27.19
N TYR A 50 7.32 0.80 -27.36
CA TYR A 50 6.92 -0.32 -26.50
C TYR A 50 8.07 -0.94 -25.68
N GLY A 51 9.32 -0.58 -25.98
CA GLY A 51 10.50 -1.19 -25.37
C GLY A 51 10.57 -1.02 -23.85
N ALA A 52 10.25 0.16 -23.35
CA ALA A 52 10.21 0.42 -21.91
C ALA A 52 9.17 -0.46 -21.19
N TYR A 53 7.97 -0.62 -21.77
CA TYR A 53 6.93 -1.50 -21.22
C TYR A 53 7.30 -2.98 -21.31
N VAL A 54 8.02 -3.39 -22.36
CA VAL A 54 8.56 -4.75 -22.44
C VAL A 54 9.59 -4.97 -21.33
N ASP A 55 10.47 -4.00 -21.08
CA ASP A 55 11.48 -4.08 -20.03
C ASP A 55 10.85 -4.10 -18.63
N GLU A 56 9.87 -3.23 -18.39
CA GLU A 56 9.06 -3.18 -17.16
C GLU A 56 8.30 -4.50 -16.93
N MET A 57 7.54 -4.98 -17.93
CA MET A 57 6.86 -6.27 -17.84
C MET A 57 7.83 -7.43 -17.63
N THR A 58 9.04 -7.39 -18.19
CA THR A 58 10.05 -8.43 -17.95
C THR A 58 10.66 -8.34 -16.54
N ALA A 59 10.80 -7.13 -15.99
CA ALA A 59 11.37 -6.89 -14.68
C ALA A 59 10.37 -7.15 -13.54
N GLU A 60 9.09 -6.87 -13.78
CA GLU A 60 8.03 -6.89 -12.76
C GLU A 60 7.14 -8.13 -12.82
N THR A 61 7.36 -9.02 -13.81
CA THR A 61 6.61 -10.28 -13.94
C THR A 61 7.52 -11.48 -14.19
N THR A 62 6.95 -12.69 -14.13
CA THR A 62 7.65 -13.94 -14.49
C THR A 62 7.64 -14.24 -16.00
N LEU A 63 7.21 -13.27 -16.82
CA LEU A 63 7.29 -13.38 -18.26
C LEU A 63 8.76 -13.36 -18.68
N SER A 64 9.16 -14.33 -19.49
CA SER A 64 10.40 -14.21 -20.24
C SER A 64 10.32 -13.02 -21.18
N ARG A 65 11.46 -12.43 -21.57
CA ARG A 65 11.47 -11.28 -22.49
C ARG A 65 10.66 -11.54 -23.77
N ARG A 66 10.65 -12.77 -24.31
CA ARG A 66 9.86 -13.14 -25.50
C ARG A 66 8.35 -13.21 -25.23
N GLU A 67 7.95 -13.68 -24.06
CA GLU A 67 6.54 -13.68 -23.61
C GLU A 67 6.07 -12.23 -23.38
N ALA A 68 6.86 -11.41 -22.70
CA ALA A 68 6.58 -9.99 -22.47
C ALA A 68 6.50 -9.20 -23.80
N GLN A 69 7.46 -9.37 -24.71
CA GLN A 69 7.45 -8.77 -26.06
C GLN A 69 6.19 -9.16 -26.83
N THR A 70 5.86 -10.45 -26.85
CA THR A 70 4.70 -10.96 -27.59
C THR A 70 3.40 -10.41 -27.00
N TRP A 71 3.28 -10.40 -25.67
CA TRP A 71 2.08 -9.92 -24.99
C TRP A 71 1.90 -8.41 -25.17
N VAL A 72 2.94 -7.61 -24.93
CA VAL A 72 2.89 -6.13 -25.05
C VAL A 72 2.56 -5.73 -26.48
N LEU A 73 3.29 -6.24 -27.48
CA LEU A 73 3.06 -5.88 -28.88
C LEU A 73 1.72 -6.37 -29.42
N ARG A 74 1.18 -7.46 -28.84
CA ARG A 74 -0.14 -7.98 -29.21
C ARG A 74 -1.26 -7.22 -28.55
N ASN A 75 -1.14 -6.79 -27.30
CA ASN A 75 -2.27 -6.30 -26.50
C ASN A 75 -2.28 -4.77 -26.34
N LEU A 76 -1.12 -4.11 -26.34
CA LEU A 76 -1.05 -2.65 -26.21
C LEU A 76 -1.07 -2.01 -27.60
N VAL A 77 -2.23 -1.45 -27.97
CA VAL A 77 -2.44 -0.81 -29.28
C VAL A 77 -2.56 0.70 -29.08
N TYR A 78 -1.70 1.47 -29.75
CA TYR A 78 -1.78 2.93 -29.74
C TYR A 78 -2.99 3.41 -30.54
N GLU A 79 -3.56 4.57 -30.19
CA GLU A 79 -4.72 5.12 -30.90
C GLU A 79 -4.39 5.38 -32.38
N GLY A 80 -5.16 4.76 -33.29
CA GLY A 80 -4.95 4.85 -34.74
C GLY A 80 -3.96 3.83 -35.32
N ALA A 81 -3.42 2.90 -34.52
CA ALA A 81 -2.56 1.81 -34.98
C ALA A 81 -3.33 0.48 -35.07
N ASP A 82 -2.93 -0.39 -36.01
CA ASP A 82 -3.45 -1.75 -36.06
C ASP A 82 -2.76 -2.63 -35.02
N ARG A 83 -3.56 -3.51 -34.39
CA ARG A 83 -3.06 -4.59 -33.53
C ARG A 83 -2.14 -5.51 -34.34
N LEU A 84 -0.94 -5.79 -33.85
CA LEU A 84 0.01 -6.66 -34.55
C LEU A 84 -0.48 -8.12 -34.61
N SER A 85 -0.33 -8.77 -35.76
CA SER A 85 -0.51 -10.21 -35.92
C SER A 85 0.68 -10.98 -35.35
N PHE A 86 0.52 -12.28 -35.10
CA PHE A 86 1.62 -13.11 -34.59
C PHE A 86 2.78 -13.23 -35.60
N GLU A 87 2.47 -13.23 -36.89
CA GLU A 87 3.47 -13.20 -37.96
C GLU A 87 4.26 -11.88 -37.95
N ALA A 88 3.57 -10.76 -37.72
CA ALA A 88 4.20 -9.45 -37.60
C ALA A 88 5.06 -9.31 -36.32
N ILE A 89 4.63 -9.92 -35.21
CA ILE A 89 5.42 -10.02 -33.97
C ILE A 89 6.64 -10.94 -34.18
N GLY A 90 6.47 -12.04 -34.91
CA GLY A 90 7.58 -12.92 -35.31
C GLY A 90 8.64 -12.17 -36.11
N LEU A 91 8.23 -11.32 -37.06
CA LEU A 91 9.12 -10.41 -37.79
C LEU A 91 9.86 -9.45 -36.86
N TYR A 92 9.16 -8.85 -35.90
CA TYR A 92 9.75 -7.95 -34.91
C TYR A 92 10.84 -8.63 -34.08
N ILE A 93 10.53 -9.81 -33.52
CA ILE A 93 11.46 -10.58 -32.70
C ILE A 93 12.66 -11.05 -33.53
N TRP A 94 12.44 -11.44 -34.78
CA TRP A 94 13.49 -11.86 -35.71
C TRP A 94 14.42 -10.72 -36.14
N ALA A 95 13.87 -9.53 -36.39
CA ALA A 95 14.63 -8.37 -36.85
C ALA A 95 15.51 -7.77 -35.73
N ILE A 96 14.97 -7.60 -34.53
CA ILE A 96 15.67 -6.97 -33.39
C ILE A 96 16.47 -7.99 -32.55
N GLY A 97 16.11 -9.27 -32.57
CA GLY A 97 16.78 -10.33 -31.82
C GLY A 97 18.18 -10.65 -32.35
N ARG A 98 19.24 -10.26 -31.62
CA ARG A 98 20.65 -10.54 -31.99
C ARG A 98 21.15 -11.98 -31.74
N SER A 99 20.30 -12.94 -31.36
CA SER A 99 20.71 -14.35 -31.15
C SER A 99 20.03 -15.28 -32.15
N ALA A 100 20.81 -15.81 -33.09
CA ALA A 100 20.39 -16.75 -34.12
C ALA A 100 20.19 -18.19 -33.60
N ASP A 101 19.43 -18.37 -32.52
CA ASP A 101 19.01 -19.70 -32.06
C ASP A 101 17.47 -19.78 -31.93
N GLY A 102 16.90 -20.56 -32.87
CA GLY A 102 15.47 -20.78 -33.07
C GLY A 102 14.87 -19.90 -34.16
N ASP A 103 14.00 -20.48 -35.00
CA ASP A 103 13.30 -19.77 -36.08
C ASP A 103 12.07 -19.02 -35.52
N PRO A 104 12.15 -17.71 -35.25
CA PRO A 104 11.07 -16.93 -34.62
C PRO A 104 9.95 -16.60 -35.60
N LEU A 105 10.12 -16.92 -36.89
CA LEU A 105 9.15 -16.66 -37.93
C LEU A 105 7.99 -17.67 -37.89
N SER A 106 8.13 -18.77 -37.16
CA SER A 106 7.03 -19.72 -36.96
C SER A 106 5.92 -19.10 -36.12
N ARG A 107 4.77 -18.83 -36.77
CA ARG A 107 3.52 -18.40 -36.12
C ARG A 107 3.21 -19.23 -34.87
N THR A 108 3.36 -20.56 -34.94
CA THR A 108 3.07 -21.48 -33.83
C THR A 108 3.95 -21.24 -32.61
N ILE A 109 5.19 -20.79 -32.81
CA ILE A 109 6.11 -20.49 -31.71
C ILE A 109 5.71 -19.17 -31.02
N VAL A 110 5.33 -18.15 -31.80
CA VAL A 110 4.88 -16.86 -31.26
C VAL A 110 3.52 -16.98 -30.57
N ASP A 111 2.60 -17.74 -31.16
CA ASP A 111 1.30 -18.07 -30.56
C ASP A 111 1.49 -18.79 -29.21
N GLY A 112 2.40 -19.77 -29.14
CA GLY A 112 2.75 -20.44 -27.88
C GLY A 112 3.47 -19.55 -26.85
N TYR A 113 4.11 -18.44 -27.25
CA TYR A 113 4.57 -17.42 -26.29
C TYR A 113 3.40 -16.57 -25.79
N HIS A 114 2.45 -16.24 -26.66
CA HIS A 114 1.26 -15.49 -26.28
C HIS A 114 0.36 -16.31 -25.36
N GLU A 115 0.08 -17.57 -25.67
CA GLU A 115 -0.75 -18.45 -24.83
C GLU A 115 -0.17 -18.62 -23.43
N ARG A 116 1.15 -18.85 -23.31
CA ARG A 116 1.82 -18.92 -21.99
C ARG A 116 1.85 -17.58 -21.27
N ALA A 117 2.00 -16.48 -22.00
CA ALA A 117 1.94 -15.15 -21.41
C ALA A 117 0.52 -14.85 -20.90
N VAL A 118 -0.51 -15.20 -21.67
CA VAL A 118 -1.92 -15.08 -21.27
C VAL A 118 -2.22 -16.00 -20.11
N GLU A 119 -1.78 -17.25 -20.08
CA GLU A 119 -1.99 -18.15 -18.94
C GLU A 119 -1.34 -17.60 -17.66
N LYS A 120 -0.13 -17.05 -17.75
CA LYS A 120 0.56 -16.40 -16.63
C LYS A 120 -0.10 -15.07 -16.22
N VAL A 121 -0.61 -14.31 -17.18
CA VAL A 121 -1.31 -13.04 -16.93
C VAL A 121 -2.70 -13.30 -16.36
N ASP A 122 -3.46 -14.26 -16.86
CA ASP A 122 -4.77 -14.69 -16.34
C ASP A 122 -4.61 -15.27 -14.92
N ALA A 123 -3.56 -16.05 -14.68
CA ALA A 123 -3.20 -16.51 -13.34
C ALA A 123 -2.85 -15.34 -12.40
N ALA A 124 -2.27 -14.27 -12.92
CA ALA A 124 -2.00 -13.03 -12.18
C ALA A 124 -3.27 -12.17 -12.01
N GLU A 125 -4.15 -12.08 -13.01
CA GLU A 125 -5.42 -11.33 -13.01
C GLU A 125 -6.42 -11.91 -12.00
N ALA A 126 -6.30 -13.18 -11.63
CA ALA A 126 -7.00 -13.74 -10.47
C ALA A 126 -6.61 -13.09 -9.12
N THR A 127 -5.56 -12.25 -9.10
CA THR A 127 -5.01 -11.58 -7.91
C THR A 127 -4.63 -10.10 -8.13
N VAL A 128 -4.89 -9.48 -9.29
CA VAL A 128 -4.47 -8.10 -9.61
C VAL A 128 -5.64 -7.14 -9.82
N LYS A 129 -5.56 -5.94 -9.21
CA LYS A 129 -6.59 -4.88 -9.21
C LYS A 129 -6.45 -3.80 -10.31
N ARG A 130 -5.63 -3.99 -11.36
CA ARG A 130 -5.43 -2.96 -12.39
C ARG A 130 -5.40 -3.55 -13.80
N ILE A 131 -6.43 -3.27 -14.59
CA ILE A 131 -6.60 -3.69 -16.01
C ILE A 131 -6.78 -2.47 -16.92
N GLU A 132 -6.33 -1.28 -16.48
CA GLU A 132 -6.52 -0.02 -17.22
C GLU A 132 -5.23 0.43 -17.92
N PRO A 133 -5.34 1.11 -19.08
CA PRO A 133 -4.19 1.69 -19.79
C PRO A 133 -3.50 2.80 -18.96
N PRO A 134 -2.22 3.10 -19.23
CA PRO A 134 -1.41 3.96 -18.37
C PRO A 134 -1.91 5.41 -18.31
N PRO A 135 -1.83 6.08 -17.15
CA PRO A 135 -2.06 7.53 -17.04
C PRO A 135 -0.88 8.35 -17.62
N TYR A 136 -1.08 9.66 -17.75
CA TYR A 136 -0.12 10.58 -18.38
C TYR A 136 1.22 10.67 -17.61
N PRO A 137 2.32 11.12 -18.24
CA PRO A 137 3.66 11.20 -17.63
C PRO A 137 3.80 12.06 -16.37
N ASP A 138 2.79 12.89 -16.07
CA ASP A 138 2.81 13.85 -14.96
C ASP A 138 2.07 13.33 -13.71
N ASP A 139 1.43 12.16 -13.77
CA ASP A 139 0.72 11.57 -12.62
C ASP A 139 1.69 10.77 -11.75
N ARG A 140 1.91 11.24 -10.51
CA ARG A 140 2.79 10.58 -9.54
C ARG A 140 2.21 9.23 -9.12
N TYR A 141 3.07 8.21 -9.13
CA TYR A 141 2.81 6.90 -8.55
C TYR A 141 2.38 7.03 -7.08
N ALA A 142 1.27 6.40 -6.71
CA ALA A 142 1.03 6.03 -5.31
C ALA A 142 1.72 4.68 -5.03
N GLU A 143 2.38 4.61 -3.88
CA GLU A 143 3.19 3.51 -3.30
C GLU A 143 2.40 2.18 -3.09
N PRO A 144 3.02 1.11 -2.55
CA PRO A 144 4.00 0.17 -3.12
C PRO A 144 3.37 -1.13 -3.71
N THR A 145 4.15 -1.85 -4.52
CA THR A 145 3.81 -3.02 -5.36
C THR A 145 3.62 -4.36 -4.60
N MET A 146 2.64 -5.18 -5.05
CA MET A 146 2.37 -6.56 -4.58
C MET A 146 3.53 -7.54 -4.87
N LEU A 147 3.74 -8.48 -3.94
CA LEU A 147 4.72 -9.55 -3.99
C LEU A 147 4.29 -10.67 -4.97
N TRP A 148 5.10 -10.98 -5.99
CA TRP A 148 4.96 -12.23 -6.74
C TRP A 148 5.32 -13.41 -5.83
N VAL A 149 4.37 -14.33 -5.60
CA VAL A 149 4.59 -15.55 -4.83
C VAL A 149 4.66 -16.75 -5.80
N ASP A 150 5.71 -17.57 -5.71
CA ASP A 150 5.86 -18.78 -6.53
C ASP A 150 4.64 -19.70 -6.42
N GLY A 151 4.26 -20.40 -7.50
CA GLY A 151 3.06 -21.25 -7.52
C GLY A 151 3.04 -22.35 -6.45
N GLU A 152 4.20 -22.92 -6.11
CA GLU A 152 4.29 -23.89 -5.01
C GLU A 152 4.06 -23.21 -3.64
N VAL A 153 4.49 -21.97 -3.48
CA VAL A 153 4.25 -21.17 -2.27
C VAL A 153 2.79 -20.74 -2.20
N ALA A 154 2.16 -20.38 -3.32
CA ALA A 154 0.73 -20.07 -3.39
C ALA A 154 -0.14 -21.27 -3.02
N GLU A 155 0.17 -22.48 -3.50
CA GLU A 155 -0.52 -23.70 -3.09
C GLU A 155 -0.36 -24.00 -1.59
N ARG A 156 0.83 -23.78 -1.05
CA ARG A 156 1.09 -23.96 0.38
C ARG A 156 0.35 -22.94 1.23
N LEU A 157 0.26 -21.70 0.76
CA LEU A 157 -0.48 -20.61 1.39
C LEU A 157 -1.99 -20.92 1.36
N ALA A 158 -2.52 -21.35 0.21
CA ALA A 158 -3.93 -21.73 0.04
C ALA A 158 -4.36 -22.86 1.00
N ARG A 159 -3.48 -23.83 1.26
CA ARG A 159 -3.72 -24.91 2.23
C ARG A 159 -3.71 -24.45 3.69
N ARG A 160 -3.19 -23.25 3.96
CA ARG A 160 -3.07 -22.65 5.29
C ARG A 160 -4.13 -21.58 5.57
N LEU A 161 -4.96 -21.24 4.57
CA LEU A 161 -6.07 -20.31 4.73
C LEU A 161 -7.11 -20.85 5.70
N GLY A 162 -7.56 -19.97 6.61
CA GLY A 162 -8.80 -20.14 7.34
C GLY A 162 -10.04 -20.07 6.42
N PRO A 163 -11.22 -20.49 6.92
CA PRO A 163 -12.45 -20.58 6.11
C PRO A 163 -12.97 -19.24 5.56
N GLU A 164 -12.59 -18.11 6.17
CA GLU A 164 -12.95 -16.75 5.75
C GLU A 164 -11.73 -15.84 5.59
N GLU A 165 -10.52 -16.41 5.60
CA GLU A 165 -9.25 -15.68 5.61
C GLU A 165 -8.79 -15.39 4.17
N GLY A 166 -8.37 -14.15 3.89
CA GLY A 166 -7.69 -13.78 2.65
C GLY A 166 -6.21 -14.14 2.67
N TYR A 167 -5.53 -14.03 1.52
CA TYR A 167 -4.09 -14.31 1.44
C TYR A 167 -3.23 -13.33 2.25
N ASN A 168 -3.64 -12.05 2.34
CA ASN A 168 -2.93 -11.06 3.16
C ASN A 168 -3.07 -11.40 4.64
N ASP A 169 -4.30 -11.64 5.12
CA ASP A 169 -4.58 -12.05 6.50
C ASP A 169 -3.76 -13.29 6.89
N ALA A 170 -3.67 -14.28 5.98
CA ALA A 170 -2.87 -15.48 6.21
C ALA A 170 -1.36 -15.22 6.20
N LEU A 171 -0.86 -14.30 5.36
CA LEU A 171 0.54 -13.92 5.35
C LEU A 171 0.93 -13.20 6.64
N GLU A 172 0.12 -12.23 7.07
CA GLU A 172 0.31 -11.50 8.33
C GLU A 172 0.34 -12.47 9.51
N ARG A 173 -0.69 -13.32 9.65
CA ARG A 173 -0.73 -14.33 10.71
C ARG A 173 0.48 -15.27 10.66
N LEU A 174 0.88 -15.76 9.47
CA LEU A 174 2.01 -16.68 9.36
C LEU A 174 3.34 -16.00 9.69
N LEU A 175 3.51 -14.73 9.33
CA LEU A 175 4.67 -13.96 9.74
C LEU A 175 4.69 -13.80 11.26
N ASP A 176 3.58 -13.39 11.85
CA ASP A 176 3.41 -13.21 13.30
C ASP A 176 3.63 -14.49 14.11
N GLU A 177 3.15 -15.63 13.59
CA GLU A 177 3.38 -16.96 14.18
C GLU A 177 4.86 -17.35 14.21
N THR A 178 5.66 -16.85 13.26
CA THR A 178 7.10 -17.18 13.16
C THR A 178 8.00 -16.22 13.92
N VAL A 179 7.49 -15.09 14.38
CA VAL A 179 8.25 -14.15 15.22
C VAL A 179 8.47 -14.75 16.60
N ASP A 180 9.72 -14.75 17.06
CA ASP A 180 10.07 -15.10 18.43
C ASP A 180 9.62 -13.97 19.37
N ALA A 181 8.46 -14.17 19.99
CA ALA A 181 7.76 -13.17 20.77
C ALA A 181 7.35 -13.70 22.14
N VAL A 182 7.53 -12.87 23.18
CA VAL A 182 7.13 -13.15 24.56
C VAL A 182 5.87 -12.36 24.93
N PRO A 183 4.90 -12.91 25.67
CA PRO A 183 3.77 -12.12 26.17
C PRO A 183 4.24 -10.92 26.98
N LEU A 184 3.68 -9.73 26.72
CA LEU A 184 4.10 -8.50 27.39
C LEU A 184 3.95 -8.60 28.91
N GLU A 185 2.86 -9.19 29.39
CA GLU A 185 2.65 -9.43 30.83
C GLU A 185 3.80 -10.25 31.44
N THR A 186 4.22 -11.33 30.78
CA THR A 186 5.37 -12.15 31.21
C THR A 186 6.67 -11.35 31.23
N LEU A 187 6.89 -10.47 30.25
CA LEU A 187 8.05 -9.57 30.28
C LEU A 187 7.98 -8.64 31.50
N LEU A 188 6.85 -7.96 31.71
CA LEU A 188 6.64 -7.03 32.83
C LEU A 188 6.82 -7.71 34.20
N GLU A 189 6.36 -8.95 34.35
CA GLU A 189 6.59 -9.73 35.56
C GLU A 189 8.08 -10.00 35.81
N ARG A 190 8.83 -10.40 34.76
CA ARG A 190 10.28 -10.58 34.86
C ARG A 190 10.99 -9.29 35.22
N LEU A 191 10.57 -8.16 34.67
CA LEU A 191 11.11 -6.84 35.00
C LEU A 191 10.87 -6.48 36.46
N ARG A 192 9.65 -6.71 36.95
CA ARG A 192 9.28 -6.52 38.34
C ARG A 192 10.14 -7.39 39.26
N GLU A 193 10.31 -8.66 38.94
CA GLU A 193 11.14 -9.60 39.71
C GLU A 193 12.63 -9.20 39.71
N ALA A 194 13.12 -8.64 38.59
CA ALA A 194 14.47 -8.10 38.48
C ALA A 194 14.67 -6.79 39.27
N GLY A 195 13.61 -6.21 39.83
CA GLY A 195 13.65 -5.02 40.68
C GLY A 195 13.28 -3.71 39.98
N ALA A 196 12.66 -3.76 38.80
CA ALA A 196 12.06 -2.56 38.21
C ALA A 196 10.99 -1.99 39.16
N THR A 197 11.01 -0.68 39.33
CA THR A 197 10.01 0.06 40.13
C THR A 197 8.92 0.66 39.26
N TYR A 198 9.23 0.90 37.98
CA TYR A 198 8.29 1.43 37.00
C TYR A 198 8.67 0.97 35.59
N VAL A 199 7.68 0.66 34.75
CA VAL A 199 7.84 0.40 33.33
C VAL A 199 6.76 1.17 32.56
N GLY A 200 7.14 1.86 31.50
CA GLY A 200 6.20 2.59 30.66
C GLY A 200 6.63 2.69 29.21
N VAL A 201 5.70 3.04 28.33
CA VAL A 201 5.94 3.24 26.89
C VAL A 201 6.09 4.72 26.59
N ARG A 202 7.09 5.09 25.78
CA ARG A 202 7.29 6.46 25.31
C ARG A 202 6.40 6.76 24.09
N THR A 203 5.13 7.13 24.34
CA THR A 203 4.14 7.42 23.27
C THR A 203 4.41 8.71 22.50
N VAL A 204 5.30 9.58 23.01
CA VAL A 204 5.71 10.82 22.31
C VAL A 204 6.65 10.58 21.12
N ASN A 205 7.18 9.36 20.97
CA ASN A 205 8.07 9.03 19.86
C ASN A 205 7.21 8.71 18.61
N PRO A 206 7.50 9.30 17.44
CA PRO A 206 6.80 8.93 16.20
C PRO A 206 6.90 7.43 15.93
N GLY A 207 5.77 6.78 15.63
CA GLY A 207 5.71 5.35 15.34
C GLY A 207 5.92 4.44 16.55
N TRP A 208 5.71 4.94 17.77
CA TRP A 208 5.82 4.15 19.01
C TRP A 208 4.94 2.89 18.99
N ASP A 209 3.85 2.93 18.23
CA ASP A 209 2.88 1.86 18.05
C ASP A 209 3.35 0.76 17.09
N ARG A 210 4.46 0.99 16.36
CA ARG A 210 5.09 0.01 15.46
C ARG A 210 6.31 -0.66 16.07
N GLU A 211 7.03 0.06 16.92
CA GLU A 211 8.13 -0.46 17.72
C GLU A 211 8.02 0.14 19.12
N LEU A 212 7.64 -0.66 20.12
CA LEU A 212 7.32 -0.21 21.46
C LEU A 212 8.58 0.26 22.21
N PRO A 213 8.75 1.57 22.48
CA PRO A 213 9.90 2.08 23.22
C PRO A 213 9.64 1.97 24.72
N LEU A 214 10.04 0.85 25.32
CA LEU A 214 9.90 0.57 26.75
C LEU A 214 10.96 1.34 27.55
N SER A 215 10.53 2.08 28.56
CA SER A 215 11.39 2.72 29.56
C SER A 215 11.27 1.96 30.87
N VAL A 216 12.36 1.34 31.32
CA VAL A 216 12.43 0.55 32.55
C VAL A 216 13.18 1.34 33.61
N HIS A 217 12.50 1.64 34.72
CA HIS A 217 13.04 2.41 35.83
C HIS A 217 13.32 1.50 37.01
N GLY A 218 14.50 1.62 37.60
CA GLY A 218 14.91 0.79 38.74
C GLY A 218 16.38 1.04 39.12
N PRO A 219 16.97 0.21 40.00
CA PRO A 219 18.38 0.27 40.29
C PRO A 219 19.24 -0.09 39.07
N GLU A 220 20.46 0.44 38.97
CA GLU A 220 21.40 0.13 37.87
C GLU A 220 21.72 -1.37 37.75
N SER A 221 21.46 -2.15 38.80
CA SER A 221 21.62 -3.60 38.82
C SER A 221 20.47 -4.37 38.15
N VAL A 222 19.42 -3.70 37.66
CA VAL A 222 18.36 -4.33 36.86
C VAL A 222 18.97 -4.73 35.52
N ALA A 223 19.63 -5.88 35.49
CA ALA A 223 20.05 -6.55 34.27
C ALA A 223 19.03 -7.65 33.98
N PHE A 224 18.41 -7.59 32.82
CA PHE A 224 17.57 -8.67 32.34
C PHE A 224 17.90 -8.88 30.85
N GLU A 225 18.17 -10.11 30.48
CA GLU A 225 18.36 -10.50 29.09
C GLU A 225 17.00 -10.93 28.55
N VAL A 226 16.53 -10.24 27.51
CA VAL A 226 15.38 -10.70 26.72
C VAL A 226 15.93 -11.24 25.42
N GLU A 227 15.83 -12.55 25.22
CA GLU A 227 16.22 -13.20 23.98
C GLU A 227 15.19 -12.99 22.85
N ALA A 228 13.94 -12.65 23.21
CA ALA A 228 12.86 -12.42 22.27
C ALA A 228 13.05 -11.12 21.48
N THR A 229 12.70 -11.16 20.19
CA THR A 229 12.77 -10.01 19.27
C THR A 229 11.52 -9.15 19.27
N ALA A 230 10.42 -9.65 19.84
CA ALA A 230 9.14 -8.95 19.95
C ALA A 230 8.43 -9.24 21.28
N VAL A 231 7.47 -8.39 21.64
CA VAL A 231 6.50 -8.63 22.69
C VAL A 231 5.11 -8.83 22.08
N ARG A 232 4.35 -9.80 22.59
CA ARG A 232 2.94 -9.98 22.20
C ARG A 232 2.05 -9.14 23.09
N VAL A 233 1.25 -8.30 22.44
CA VAL A 233 0.09 -7.63 23.02
C VAL A 233 -1.12 -8.27 22.35
N ASP A 234 -1.92 -8.99 23.12
CA ASP A 234 -2.86 -10.01 22.60
C ASP A 234 -2.16 -11.01 21.66
N ASP A 235 -2.68 -11.14 20.44
CA ASP A 235 -2.14 -12.01 19.40
C ASP A 235 -1.18 -11.28 18.45
N THR A 236 -0.96 -9.97 18.63
CA THR A 236 -0.10 -9.17 17.72
C THR A 236 1.31 -9.01 18.30
N PRO A 237 2.37 -9.40 17.55
CA PRO A 237 3.74 -9.18 17.97
C PRO A 237 4.24 -7.77 17.59
N TYR A 238 4.79 -7.06 18.57
CA TYR A 238 5.42 -5.75 18.38
C TYR A 238 6.93 -5.84 18.65
N PRO A 239 7.79 -5.42 17.71
CA PRO A 239 9.17 -5.09 18.02
C PRO A 239 9.22 -4.13 19.21
N PHE A 240 10.27 -4.21 20.02
CA PHE A 240 10.41 -3.34 21.19
C PHE A 240 11.88 -3.02 21.47
N GLY A 241 12.09 -1.82 22.01
CA GLY A 241 13.37 -1.38 22.54
C GLY A 241 13.25 -1.14 24.05
N ILE A 242 14.32 -1.40 24.79
CA ILE A 242 14.38 -1.11 26.23
C ILE A 242 15.42 -0.03 26.49
N GLU A 243 14.98 1.04 27.16
CA GLU A 243 15.83 2.05 27.75
C GLU A 243 15.79 1.93 29.28
N HIS A 244 16.96 1.75 29.90
CA HIS A 244 17.06 1.74 31.36
C HIS A 244 17.23 3.16 31.90
N ARG A 245 16.48 3.48 32.96
CA ARG A 245 16.55 4.77 33.64
C ARG A 245 16.62 4.61 35.17
N PRO A 246 17.23 5.58 35.86
CA PRO A 246 17.17 5.65 37.32
C PRO A 246 15.73 5.72 37.84
N ALA A 247 15.49 5.16 39.02
CA ALA A 247 14.16 5.14 39.66
C ALA A 247 13.58 6.54 39.94
N ASP A 248 14.43 7.56 40.10
CA ASP A 248 14.03 8.96 40.33
C ASP A 248 13.84 9.76 39.04
N ALA A 249 14.06 9.16 37.87
CA ALA A 249 13.78 9.80 36.59
C ALA A 249 12.26 10.00 36.40
N GLY A 250 11.87 11.15 35.85
CA GLY A 250 10.47 11.51 35.66
C GLY A 250 9.74 10.54 34.70
N THR A 251 8.51 10.18 35.08
CA THR A 251 7.64 9.22 34.36
C THR A 251 6.38 9.84 33.76
N GLY A 252 6.13 11.14 33.99
CA GLY A 252 4.85 11.79 33.69
C GLY A 252 4.47 11.87 32.21
N SER A 253 5.37 11.56 31.28
CA SER A 253 5.11 11.54 29.82
C SER A 253 5.05 10.11 29.26
N LEU A 254 4.99 9.09 30.11
CA LEU A 254 4.99 7.68 29.72
C LEU A 254 3.60 7.09 29.92
N LEU A 255 3.20 6.20 29.02
CA LEU A 255 2.07 5.32 29.27
C LEU A 255 2.51 4.24 30.26
N THR A 256 1.98 4.28 31.49
CA THR A 256 2.36 3.34 32.54
C THR A 256 1.89 1.92 32.22
N LEU A 257 2.84 0.98 32.11
CA LEU A 257 2.58 -0.46 32.03
C LEU A 257 2.71 -1.15 33.39
N PHE A 258 3.57 -0.62 34.26
CA PHE A 258 3.75 -1.12 35.60
C PHE A 258 4.30 -0.01 36.49
N ALA A 259 3.79 0.09 37.72
CA ALA A 259 4.31 0.94 38.76
C ALA A 259 4.11 0.24 40.11
N ALA A 260 5.19 0.01 40.86
CA ALA A 260 5.19 -0.85 42.04
C ALA A 260 4.11 -0.51 43.08
N ASP A 261 3.72 0.76 43.17
CA ASP A 261 2.76 1.27 44.16
C ASP A 261 1.37 1.62 43.56
N ASP A 262 1.17 1.51 42.24
CA ASP A 262 0.01 2.11 41.56
C ASP A 262 -0.61 1.27 40.43
N THR A 263 0.19 0.57 39.64
CA THR A 263 -0.30 -0.14 38.44
C THR A 263 0.34 -1.52 38.34
N ASP A 264 -0.47 -2.57 38.32
CA ASP A 264 -0.01 -3.93 38.07
C ASP A 264 0.17 -4.21 36.56
N PRO A 265 0.96 -5.22 36.18
CA PRO A 265 1.23 -5.51 34.78
C PRO A 265 -0.03 -5.74 33.92
N ALA A 266 -1.02 -6.45 34.45
CA ALA A 266 -2.26 -6.76 33.73
C ALA A 266 -3.03 -5.48 33.34
N ALA A 267 -3.28 -4.58 34.29
CA ALA A 267 -3.96 -3.31 33.99
C ALA A 267 -3.14 -2.41 33.06
N GLY A 268 -1.81 -2.49 33.13
CA GLY A 268 -0.93 -1.79 32.19
C GLY A 268 -1.01 -2.31 30.77
N VAL A 269 -1.10 -3.63 30.58
CA VAL A 269 -1.29 -4.25 29.27
C VAL A 269 -2.64 -3.86 28.67
N GLU A 270 -3.73 -3.92 29.46
CA GLU A 270 -5.06 -3.47 29.02
C GLU A 270 -5.04 -1.99 28.58
N ARG A 271 -4.33 -1.14 29.32
CA ARG A 271 -4.19 0.27 28.96
C ARG A 271 -3.38 0.47 27.68
N LEU A 272 -2.34 -0.34 27.44
CA LEU A 272 -1.58 -0.32 26.19
C LEU A 272 -2.42 -0.77 25.00
N GLN A 273 -3.22 -1.83 25.15
CA GLN A 273 -4.14 -2.31 24.13
C GLN A 273 -5.09 -1.19 23.69
N GLN A 274 -5.75 -0.55 24.66
CA GLN A 274 -6.63 0.58 24.39
C GLN A 274 -5.90 1.75 23.74
N ALA A 275 -4.63 2.00 24.09
CA ALA A 275 -3.84 3.03 23.44
C ALA A 275 -3.55 2.68 21.98
N LEU A 276 -3.09 1.45 21.69
CA LEU A 276 -2.79 0.98 20.34
C LEU A 276 -4.03 1.00 19.43
N GLU A 277 -5.18 0.58 19.93
CA GLU A 277 -6.47 0.64 19.22
C GLU A 277 -6.93 2.08 18.90
N ARG A 278 -6.40 3.09 19.60
CA ARG A 278 -6.75 4.50 19.39
C ARG A 278 -5.84 5.22 18.41
N VAL A 279 -4.58 4.78 18.28
CA VAL A 279 -3.56 5.41 17.42
C VAL A 279 -4.07 5.59 16.00
N GLU A 280 -4.68 4.56 15.46
CA GLU A 280 -5.20 4.55 14.11
C GLU A 280 -6.72 4.33 14.11
N THR A 281 -7.46 5.21 13.44
CA THR A 281 -8.92 5.11 13.41
C THR A 281 -9.47 5.53 12.05
N THR A 282 -10.68 5.08 11.72
CA THR A 282 -11.40 5.55 10.53
C THR A 282 -12.27 6.75 10.89
N LEU A 283 -12.62 7.60 9.92
CA LEU A 283 -13.51 8.73 10.18
C LEU A 283 -14.89 8.32 10.75
N PRO A 284 -15.57 7.26 10.26
CA PRO A 284 -16.79 6.77 10.90
C PRO A 284 -16.59 6.34 12.36
N ALA A 285 -15.53 5.59 12.67
CA ALA A 285 -15.24 5.16 14.03
C ALA A 285 -14.92 6.35 14.95
N LEU A 286 -14.24 7.38 14.44
CA LEU A 286 -13.98 8.62 15.17
C LEU A 286 -15.27 9.40 15.45
N VAL A 287 -16.21 9.43 14.50
CA VAL A 287 -17.54 10.03 14.70
C VAL A 287 -18.32 9.28 15.78
N ASP A 288 -18.29 7.96 15.79
CA ASP A 288 -18.93 7.16 16.84
C ASP A 288 -18.33 7.44 18.22
N ARG A 289 -16.99 7.50 18.29
CA ARG A 289 -16.27 7.90 19.51
C ARG A 289 -16.64 9.30 19.97
N ALA A 290 -16.79 10.26 19.04
CA ALA A 290 -17.21 11.62 19.36
C ALA A 290 -18.63 11.66 19.93
N ARG A 291 -19.55 10.84 19.39
CA ARG A 291 -20.91 10.71 19.95
C ARG A 291 -20.88 10.15 21.37
N GLU A 292 -20.11 9.10 21.61
CA GLU A 292 -19.97 8.49 22.93
C GLU A 292 -19.36 9.45 23.95
N ALA A 293 -18.38 10.27 23.52
CA ALA A 293 -17.74 11.30 24.33
C ALA A 293 -18.66 12.51 24.64
N GLY A 294 -19.82 12.62 23.99
CA GLY A 294 -20.73 13.76 24.16
C GLY A 294 -20.33 15.01 23.36
N VAL A 295 -19.47 14.85 22.36
CA VAL A 295 -19.06 15.89 21.42
C VAL A 295 -20.15 16.08 20.36
N THR A 296 -20.44 17.33 20.02
CA THR A 296 -21.53 17.72 19.11
C THR A 296 -21.07 17.96 17.67
N GLY A 297 -19.76 18.07 17.41
CA GLY A 297 -19.22 18.15 16.06
C GLY A 297 -17.76 17.79 15.95
N LEU A 298 -17.36 17.41 14.73
CA LEU A 298 -15.96 17.19 14.34
C LEU A 298 -15.64 18.07 13.15
N ALA A 299 -14.50 18.75 13.23
CA ALA A 299 -13.97 19.60 12.17
C ALA A 299 -12.47 19.35 11.98
N VAL A 300 -11.93 19.90 10.90
CA VAL A 300 -10.50 19.92 10.59
C VAL A 300 -10.08 21.34 10.26
N ALA A 301 -8.90 21.78 10.68
CA ALA A 301 -8.36 23.06 10.22
C ALA A 301 -8.04 22.99 8.72
N ASP A 302 -8.19 24.10 8.01
CA ASP A 302 -7.94 24.17 6.57
C ASP A 302 -6.45 24.01 6.23
N ASP A 303 -5.58 24.44 7.15
CA ASP A 303 -4.13 24.29 7.09
C ASP A 303 -3.64 23.17 8.01
N PRO A 304 -2.67 22.34 7.57
CA PRO A 304 -2.09 21.29 8.40
C PRO A 304 -1.21 21.85 9.52
N VAL A 305 -1.06 21.07 10.60
CA VAL A 305 -0.14 21.36 11.71
C VAL A 305 1.03 20.38 11.62
N GLY A 306 2.24 20.92 11.40
CA GLY A 306 3.41 20.09 11.14
C GLY A 306 3.24 19.32 9.83
N THR A 307 3.27 18.00 9.90
CA THR A 307 3.09 17.10 8.74
C THR A 307 1.72 16.43 8.72
N GLY A 308 0.74 16.89 9.52
CA GLY A 308 -0.54 16.18 9.65
C GLY A 308 -1.75 17.09 9.80
N ALA A 309 -2.92 16.47 9.78
CA ALA A 309 -4.22 17.11 9.99
C ALA A 309 -4.34 17.67 11.40
N HIS A 310 -5.00 18.82 11.55
CA HIS A 310 -5.42 19.35 12.85
C HIS A 310 -6.90 19.07 13.05
N LEU A 311 -7.20 18.04 13.84
CA LEU A 311 -8.58 17.64 14.16
C LEU A 311 -9.14 18.47 15.31
N LEU A 312 -10.40 18.83 15.20
CA LEU A 312 -11.13 19.65 16.17
C LEU A 312 -12.37 18.90 16.65
N ALA A 313 -12.48 18.69 17.96
CA ALA A 313 -13.66 18.13 18.61
C ALA A 313 -14.46 19.27 19.26
N ILE A 314 -15.72 19.43 18.87
CA ILE A 314 -16.55 20.55 19.30
C ILE A 314 -17.62 20.02 20.26
N GLY A 315 -17.58 20.43 21.52
CA GLY A 315 -18.46 19.92 22.56
C GLY A 315 -18.34 20.67 23.88
N PRO A 316 -19.07 20.26 24.93
CA PRO A 316 -18.94 20.89 26.23
C PRO A 316 -17.56 20.62 26.83
N THR A 317 -17.05 21.53 27.67
CA THR A 317 -15.67 21.46 28.19
C THR A 317 -15.40 20.19 29.02
N ASP A 318 -16.44 19.62 29.62
CA ASP A 318 -16.41 18.40 30.43
C ASP A 318 -16.64 17.10 29.63
N ALA A 319 -16.89 17.17 28.32
CA ALA A 319 -16.89 15.99 27.46
C ALA A 319 -15.52 15.32 27.46
N ASP A 320 -15.50 13.98 27.33
CA ASP A 320 -14.26 13.25 27.10
C ASP A 320 -13.63 13.70 25.77
N ASP A 321 -12.31 13.57 25.61
CA ASP A 321 -11.63 13.97 24.37
C ASP A 321 -11.60 12.78 23.39
N PRO A 322 -12.41 12.78 22.31
CA PRO A 322 -12.41 11.68 21.36
C PRO A 322 -11.14 11.63 20.50
N LEU A 323 -10.33 12.70 20.50
CA LEU A 323 -9.07 12.81 19.74
C LEU A 323 -7.86 12.33 20.55
N GLU A 324 -8.02 12.01 21.84
CA GLU A 324 -6.92 11.59 22.69
C GLU A 324 -6.28 10.30 22.15
N GLY A 325 -4.99 10.39 21.82
CA GLY A 325 -4.19 9.27 21.34
C GLY A 325 -4.43 8.90 19.87
N VAL A 326 -5.07 9.75 19.07
CA VAL A 326 -5.23 9.54 17.62
C VAL A 326 -4.05 10.16 16.87
N ASP A 327 -3.18 9.33 16.30
CA ASP A 327 -2.03 9.76 15.49
C ASP A 327 -2.28 9.60 13.99
N ARG A 328 -3.22 8.73 13.60
CA ARG A 328 -3.52 8.38 12.22
C ARG A 328 -5.02 8.25 11.95
N LEU A 329 -5.47 8.91 10.90
CA LEU A 329 -6.85 8.84 10.43
C LEU A 329 -6.89 8.15 9.06
N VAL A 330 -7.42 6.93 9.03
CA VAL A 330 -7.61 6.15 7.81
C VAL A 330 -8.79 6.73 7.04
N LEU A 331 -8.48 7.25 5.86
CA LEU A 331 -9.43 7.50 4.78
C LEU A 331 -9.33 6.32 3.81
N ASP A 332 -10.41 6.03 3.08
CA ASP A 332 -10.52 4.76 2.34
C ASP A 332 -9.38 4.52 1.32
N ASP A 333 -8.80 5.58 0.74
CA ASP A 333 -7.68 5.49 -0.20
C ASP A 333 -6.31 5.89 0.36
N ARG A 334 -6.25 6.37 1.62
CA ARG A 334 -5.00 6.81 2.27
C ARG A 334 -5.14 6.98 3.77
N THR A 335 -4.04 6.90 4.49
CA THR A 335 -3.99 7.27 5.90
C THR A 335 -3.41 8.67 6.05
N LEU A 336 -4.10 9.55 6.78
CA LEU A 336 -3.59 10.87 7.14
C LEU A 336 -2.90 10.81 8.50
N THR A 337 -1.71 11.40 8.62
CA THR A 337 -1.11 11.71 9.91
C THR A 337 -1.94 12.78 10.64
N VAL A 338 -2.16 12.65 11.94
CA VAL A 338 -2.79 13.65 12.80
C VAL A 338 -1.70 14.43 13.52
N GLY A 339 -1.54 15.71 13.17
CA GLY A 339 -0.51 16.58 13.73
C GLY A 339 -0.93 17.23 15.06
N ALA A 340 -2.24 17.43 15.24
CA ALA A 340 -2.80 17.96 16.49
C ALA A 340 -4.28 17.60 16.63
N GLY A 341 -4.70 17.40 17.88
CA GLY A 341 -6.11 17.38 18.29
C GLY A 341 -6.43 18.57 19.18
N THR A 342 -7.61 19.18 19.03
CA THR A 342 -8.04 20.25 19.94
C THR A 342 -9.52 20.16 20.25
N LYS A 343 -9.85 20.14 21.53
CA LYS A 343 -11.22 20.26 22.00
C LYS A 343 -11.63 21.73 22.13
N LEU A 344 -12.78 22.08 21.58
CA LEU A 344 -13.35 23.42 21.56
C LEU A 344 -14.80 23.37 22.03
N THR A 345 -15.24 24.44 22.67
CA THR A 345 -16.68 24.71 22.85
C THR A 345 -17.30 25.21 21.55
N ALA A 346 -18.62 25.10 21.41
CA ALA A 346 -19.33 25.63 20.24
C ALA A 346 -19.07 27.13 20.03
N ALA A 347 -18.93 27.91 21.10
CA ALA A 347 -18.60 29.33 21.04
C ALA A 347 -17.17 29.58 20.52
N GLU A 348 -16.18 28.84 21.02
CA GLU A 348 -14.80 28.94 20.56
C GLU A 348 -14.63 28.51 19.10
N TYR A 349 -15.44 27.54 18.66
CA TYR A 349 -15.48 27.12 17.26
C TYR A 349 -16.11 28.19 16.37
N ALA A 350 -17.23 28.82 16.78
CA ALA A 350 -17.90 29.86 16.01
C ALA A 350 -17.02 31.10 15.76
N ASP A 351 -16.11 31.40 16.69
CA ASP A 351 -15.14 32.50 16.57
C ASP A 351 -13.90 32.13 15.74
N ARG A 352 -13.79 30.88 15.27
CA ARG A 352 -12.62 30.36 14.57
C ARG A 352 -12.81 30.42 13.06
N GLU A 353 -11.82 30.98 12.37
CA GLU A 353 -11.74 30.97 10.90
C GLU A 353 -10.78 29.87 10.43
N GLY A 354 -10.93 29.45 9.17
CA GLY A 354 -10.03 28.47 8.54
C GLY A 354 -10.24 27.04 9.03
N THR A 355 -11.50 26.62 9.16
CA THR A 355 -11.87 25.26 9.56
C THR A 355 -12.99 24.73 8.69
N THR A 356 -12.92 23.44 8.36
CA THR A 356 -13.94 22.72 7.62
C THR A 356 -14.65 21.70 8.52
N LEU A 357 -15.98 21.81 8.59
CA LEU A 357 -16.84 20.93 9.38
C LEU A 357 -17.03 19.58 8.67
N LEU A 358 -16.69 18.49 9.35
CA LEU A 358 -16.78 17.12 8.82
C LEU A 358 -18.08 16.45 9.25
N TRP A 359 -18.49 16.64 10.49
CA TRP A 359 -19.68 16.02 11.05
C TRP A 359 -20.30 16.86 12.18
N THR A 360 -21.62 16.80 12.32
CA THR A 360 -22.38 17.32 13.46
C THR A 360 -23.37 16.30 13.98
N SER A 361 -23.58 16.29 15.29
CA SER A 361 -24.69 15.59 15.92
C SER A 361 -26.04 16.19 15.47
N PRO A 362 -27.11 15.40 15.34
CA PRO A 362 -28.45 15.90 15.02
C PRO A 362 -28.98 16.96 15.99
N ASP A 363 -28.53 16.91 17.25
CA ASP A 363 -28.94 17.82 18.32
C ASP A 363 -28.00 19.04 18.46
N ALA A 364 -27.03 19.19 17.55
CA ALA A 364 -26.03 20.25 17.63
C ALA A 364 -26.59 21.60 17.17
N ASP A 365 -26.27 22.66 17.91
CA ASP A 365 -26.67 24.04 17.62
C ASP A 365 -25.68 24.70 16.65
N PHE A 366 -25.56 24.13 15.44
CA PHE A 366 -24.81 24.71 14.33
C PHE A 366 -25.75 25.24 13.25
N ASP A 367 -25.35 26.31 12.57
CA ASP A 367 -26.15 26.94 11.51
C ASP A 367 -26.39 26.00 10.30
N GLU A 368 -25.50 25.04 10.07
CA GLU A 368 -25.63 24.04 9.02
C GLU A 368 -25.34 22.64 9.57
N PRO A 369 -26.33 21.72 9.62
CA PRO A 369 -26.10 20.34 10.01
C PRO A 369 -25.29 19.62 8.94
N ARG A 370 -24.27 18.87 9.37
CA ARG A 370 -23.38 18.10 8.52
C ARG A 370 -23.44 16.62 8.89
N GLU A 371 -24.07 15.82 8.03
CA GLU A 371 -24.02 14.36 8.15
C GLU A 371 -22.71 13.81 7.57
N LEU A 372 -22.25 12.68 8.11
CA LEU A 372 -21.13 11.95 7.55
C LEU A 372 -21.62 11.17 6.32
N PRO A 373 -21.06 11.38 5.11
CA PRO A 373 -21.47 10.64 3.93
C PRO A 373 -21.18 9.14 4.05
N ASP A 374 -22.09 8.30 3.56
CA ASP A 374 -21.86 6.85 3.47
C ASP A 374 -20.78 6.51 2.42
N ASP A 375 -20.66 7.34 1.38
CA ASP A 375 -19.71 7.14 0.29
C ASP A 375 -18.27 7.59 0.69
N PRO A 376 -17.28 6.68 0.61
CA PRO A 376 -15.86 6.98 0.79
C PRO A 376 -15.32 8.23 0.09
N ALA A 377 -15.63 8.39 -1.20
CA ALA A 377 -15.12 9.49 -1.99
C ALA A 377 -15.73 10.82 -1.51
N ALA A 378 -17.04 10.83 -1.24
CA ALA A 378 -17.72 11.98 -0.67
C ALA A 378 -17.18 12.36 0.73
N ARG A 379 -16.80 11.39 1.58
CA ARG A 379 -16.15 11.67 2.88
C ARG A 379 -14.81 12.38 2.68
N ARG A 380 -13.99 11.90 1.76
CA ARG A 380 -12.69 12.50 1.42
C ARG A 380 -12.86 13.93 0.90
N GLU A 381 -13.83 14.17 0.03
CA GLU A 381 -14.09 15.49 -0.55
C GLU A 381 -14.48 16.55 0.50
N GLN A 382 -14.82 16.14 1.73
CA GLN A 382 -15.01 17.08 2.84
C GLN A 382 -13.70 17.61 3.42
N PHE A 383 -12.55 16.97 3.17
CA PHE A 383 -11.28 17.45 3.68
C PHE A 383 -10.70 18.56 2.78
N PRO A 384 -10.11 19.60 3.38
CA PRO A 384 -9.33 20.60 2.67
C PRO A 384 -8.20 19.95 1.85
N THR A 385 -8.00 20.43 0.63
CA THR A 385 -6.97 19.90 -0.27
C THR A 385 -5.56 19.96 0.35
N ALA A 386 -5.26 21.02 1.12
CA ALA A 386 -3.97 21.15 1.80
C ALA A 386 -3.74 20.03 2.84
N VAL A 387 -4.78 19.63 3.56
CA VAL A 387 -4.74 18.51 4.51
C VAL A 387 -4.61 17.18 3.76
N LEU A 388 -5.31 17.00 2.64
CA LEU A 388 -5.14 15.81 1.81
C LEU A 388 -3.76 15.70 1.16
N HIS A 389 -2.94 16.75 1.15
CA HIS A 389 -1.58 16.70 0.63
C HIS A 389 -0.51 16.42 1.69
N THR A 390 -0.91 16.19 2.94
CA THR A 390 0.04 15.73 3.96
C THR A 390 0.40 14.25 3.75
N ASP A 391 1.62 13.90 4.16
CA ASP A 391 2.17 12.55 4.05
C ASP A 391 1.56 11.57 5.07
#